data_AF-A0A9D6K7B1-F1
#
_entry.id   AF-A0A9D6K7B1-F1
#
_cell.length_a   1.000
_cell.length_b   1.000
_cell.length_c   1.000
_cell.angle_alpha   90.00
_cell.angle_beta   90.00
_cell.angle_gamma   90.00
#
_symmetry.space_group_name_H-M   'P 1'
#
loop_
_entity.id
_entity.type
_entity.pdbx_description
1 polymer ?
#
loop_
_entity_poly.entity_id
_entity_poly.type
_entity_poly.pdbx_seq_one_letter_code
_entity_poly.pdbx_strand_id
1 'polypeptide(L)'
;SAIAVDAIGKENVVGVFMPSMYTSNESIEDVEILSKNLGIKLITVPITETYNNYISSLAATFKDLRTDVTEENIQARIRGNILMALSNKFGWLVLTTGNKSEMSVGYATLYGDMAGGFAVIKDVPKTMVYRLSRYKNTQNEVIPERIIKKEPTAELRPGQKDSDSLPAYEILDPILQAYIEEDKSFADIAAMGFDKAVVKRVIDMVDKSEYKRRQSPPGIKITPKAFGKDRRMPITNWYKATN
;
A
#
# COMPACT_ATOMS: atom_id res chain seq x y z
N SER A 1 11.77 4.67 -1.24
CA SER A 1 13.19 4.69 -1.64
C SER A 1 13.86 6.02 -1.32
N ALA A 2 13.35 7.17 -1.80
CA ALA A 2 13.96 8.49 -1.56
C ALA A 2 14.23 8.78 -0.06
N ILE A 3 13.25 8.56 0.82
CA ILE A 3 13.42 8.72 2.28
C ILE A 3 14.56 7.83 2.81
N ALA A 4 14.67 6.59 2.33
CA ALA A 4 15.72 5.68 2.78
C ALA A 4 17.10 6.16 2.32
N VAL A 5 17.22 6.64 1.09
CA VAL A 5 18.48 7.21 0.58
C VAL A 5 18.91 8.42 1.40
N ASP A 6 17.98 9.32 1.72
CA ASP A 6 18.27 10.49 2.55
C ASP A 6 18.68 10.08 3.98
N ALA A 7 18.10 9.01 4.52
CA ALA A 7 18.33 8.58 5.89
C ALA A 7 19.63 7.79 6.10
N ILE A 8 19.99 6.91 5.17
CA ILE A 8 21.09 5.94 5.36
C ILE A 8 22.10 5.91 4.22
N GLY A 9 21.99 6.78 3.21
CA GLY A 9 22.89 6.80 2.06
C GLY A 9 22.49 5.78 0.99
N LYS A 10 22.75 6.11 -0.29
CA LYS A 10 22.32 5.31 -1.45
C LYS A 10 22.98 3.93 -1.52
N GLU A 11 24.20 3.82 -1.01
CA GLU A 11 24.99 2.59 -0.94
C GLU A 11 24.38 1.55 0.01
N ASN A 12 23.56 1.99 0.96
CA ASN A 12 22.86 1.13 1.93
C ASN A 12 21.41 0.85 1.53
N VAL A 13 20.99 1.27 0.33
CA VAL A 13 19.63 1.07 -0.19
C VAL A 13 19.67 0.20 -1.45
N VAL A 14 18.87 -0.87 -1.44
CA VAL A 14 18.67 -1.75 -2.58
C VAL A 14 17.20 -1.71 -2.99
N GLY A 15 16.94 -1.36 -4.24
CA GLY A 15 15.65 -1.54 -4.88
C GLY A 15 15.49 -2.98 -5.37
N VAL A 16 14.31 -3.56 -5.18
CA VAL A 16 13.97 -4.88 -5.75
C VAL A 16 12.72 -4.73 -6.60
N PHE A 17 12.87 -4.89 -7.91
CA PHE A 17 11.78 -4.84 -8.86
C PHE A 17 11.27 -6.26 -9.16
N MET A 18 9.97 -6.48 -9.01
CA MET A 18 9.36 -7.82 -9.08
C MET A 18 8.20 -7.85 -10.08
N PRO A 19 8.50 -7.78 -11.39
CA PRO A 19 7.47 -7.70 -12.43
C PRO A 19 6.68 -9.01 -12.56
N SER A 20 5.40 -8.89 -12.88
CA SER A 20 4.53 -10.01 -13.28
C SER A 20 4.08 -9.85 -14.73
N MET A 21 3.20 -10.72 -15.19
CA MET A 21 2.57 -10.66 -16.51
C MET A 21 1.70 -9.40 -16.73
N TYR A 22 1.33 -8.69 -15.66
CA TYR A 22 0.50 -7.49 -15.73
C TYR A 22 1.30 -6.19 -15.56
N THR A 23 2.60 -6.27 -15.26
CA THR A 23 3.45 -5.10 -15.09
C THR A 23 3.61 -4.36 -16.42
N SER A 24 3.28 -3.08 -16.44
CA SER A 24 3.37 -2.25 -17.65
C SER A 24 4.82 -1.89 -18.01
N ASN A 25 5.07 -1.61 -19.29
CA ASN A 25 6.34 -1.05 -19.73
C ASN A 25 6.65 0.28 -19.05
N GLU A 26 5.63 1.08 -18.75
CA GLU A 26 5.78 2.35 -18.02
C GLU A 26 6.33 2.12 -16.61
N SER A 27 5.84 1.10 -15.89
CA SER A 27 6.36 0.73 -14.57
C SER A 27 7.82 0.25 -14.63
N ILE A 28 8.22 -0.45 -15.69
CA ILE A 28 9.61 -0.88 -15.92
C ILE A 28 10.52 0.33 -16.12
N GLU A 29 10.15 1.24 -17.02
CA GLU A 29 10.92 2.46 -17.27
C GLU A 29 11.00 3.35 -16.02
N ASP A 30 9.88 3.51 -15.31
CA ASP A 30 9.80 4.35 -14.10
C ASP A 30 10.74 3.85 -13.00
N VAL A 31 10.81 2.54 -12.77
CA VAL A 31 11.69 1.97 -11.72
C VAL A 31 13.16 2.09 -12.11
N GLU A 32 13.49 1.93 -13.39
CA GLU A 32 14.86 2.11 -13.90
C GLU A 32 15.33 3.55 -13.73
N ILE A 33 14.52 4.52 -14.17
CA ILE A 33 14.83 5.95 -14.04
C ILE A 33 14.93 6.35 -12.58
N LEU A 34 13.96 5.98 -11.74
CA LEU A 34 13.98 6.31 -10.30
C LEU A 34 15.21 5.73 -9.60
N SER A 35 15.56 4.48 -9.89
CA SER A 35 16.73 3.83 -9.27
C SER A 35 18.03 4.48 -9.71
N LYS A 36 18.14 4.86 -10.99
CA LYS A 36 19.27 5.61 -11.53
C LYS A 36 19.40 6.99 -10.90
N ASN A 37 18.31 7.74 -10.80
CA ASN A 37 18.29 9.09 -10.20
C ASN A 37 18.70 9.06 -8.73
N LEU A 38 18.27 8.04 -7.99
CA LEU A 38 18.65 7.84 -6.60
C LEU A 38 20.07 7.25 -6.44
N GLY A 39 20.65 6.70 -7.51
CA GLY A 39 21.95 6.04 -7.50
C GLY A 39 21.98 4.77 -6.63
N ILE A 40 20.85 4.06 -6.53
CA ILE A 40 20.72 2.84 -5.73
C ILE A 40 20.89 1.60 -6.60
N LYS A 41 21.33 0.49 -5.98
CA LYS A 41 21.36 -0.81 -6.65
C LYS A 41 19.92 -1.28 -6.92
N LEU A 42 19.64 -1.71 -8.14
CA LEU A 42 18.37 -2.35 -8.52
C LEU A 42 18.59 -3.83 -8.80
N ILE A 43 17.80 -4.69 -8.17
CA ILE A 43 17.74 -6.13 -8.43
C ILE A 43 16.37 -6.43 -9.04
N THR A 44 16.34 -7.16 -10.16
CA THR A 44 15.07 -7.57 -10.78
C THR A 44 14.83 -9.07 -10.56
N VAL A 45 13.67 -9.42 -10.00
CA VAL A 45 13.24 -10.80 -9.74
C VAL A 45 11.80 -10.97 -10.25
N PRO A 46 11.60 -11.37 -11.52
CA PRO A 46 10.26 -11.61 -12.07
C PRO A 46 9.51 -12.69 -11.29
N ILE A 47 8.19 -12.51 -11.11
CA ILE A 47 7.37 -13.44 -10.31
C ILE A 47 6.48 -14.35 -11.16
N THR A 48 6.44 -14.16 -12.48
CA THR A 48 5.52 -14.84 -13.39
C THR A 48 5.60 -16.36 -13.29
N GLU A 49 6.80 -16.94 -13.26
CA GLU A 49 6.97 -18.39 -13.16
C GLU A 49 6.50 -18.92 -11.80
N THR A 50 6.92 -18.27 -10.70
CA THR A 50 6.48 -18.64 -9.35
C THR A 50 4.96 -18.55 -9.21
N TYR A 51 4.35 -17.50 -9.78
CA TYR A 51 2.90 -17.34 -9.82
C TYR A 51 2.23 -18.49 -10.58
N ASN A 52 2.69 -18.81 -11.79
CA ASN A 52 2.12 -19.89 -12.58
C ASN A 52 2.18 -21.23 -11.84
N ASN A 53 3.31 -21.54 -11.21
CA ASN A 53 3.46 -22.75 -10.40
C ASN A 53 2.49 -22.78 -9.20
N TYR A 54 2.25 -21.63 -8.57
CA TYR A 54 1.28 -21.49 -7.49
C TYR A 54 -0.14 -21.78 -7.98
N ILE A 55 -0.54 -21.20 -9.11
CA ILE A 55 -1.85 -21.41 -9.72
C ILE A 55 -2.03 -22.87 -10.16
N SER A 56 -1.03 -23.47 -10.80
CA SER A 56 -1.07 -24.88 -11.20
C SER A 56 -1.24 -25.81 -10.00
N SER A 57 -0.60 -25.50 -8.87
CA SER A 57 -0.73 -26.30 -7.63
C SER A 57 -2.14 -26.24 -7.03
N LEU A 58 -2.89 -25.16 -7.28
CA LEU A 58 -4.25 -24.95 -6.79
C LEU A 58 -5.33 -25.27 -7.82
N ALA A 59 -4.96 -25.59 -9.06
CA ALA A 59 -5.89 -25.70 -10.19
C ALA A 59 -7.02 -26.71 -9.95
N ALA A 60 -6.72 -27.85 -9.32
CA ALA A 60 -7.74 -28.84 -8.99
C ALA A 60 -8.72 -28.35 -7.90
N THR A 61 -8.22 -27.59 -6.92
CA THR A 61 -9.02 -27.04 -5.83
C THR A 61 -9.87 -25.84 -6.28
N PHE A 62 -9.35 -25.04 -7.22
CA PHE A 62 -10.04 -23.87 -7.78
C PHE A 62 -10.87 -24.19 -9.02
N LYS A 63 -11.06 -25.49 -9.32
CA LYS A 63 -11.80 -25.93 -10.48
C LYS A 63 -13.20 -25.30 -10.50
N ASP A 64 -13.58 -24.78 -11.67
CA ASP A 64 -14.88 -24.14 -11.93
C ASP A 64 -15.15 -22.85 -11.12
N LEU A 65 -14.15 -22.33 -10.40
CA LEU A 65 -14.20 -21.01 -9.76
C LEU A 65 -13.64 -19.93 -10.68
N ARG A 66 -14.21 -18.72 -10.60
CA ARG A 66 -13.71 -17.56 -11.33
C ARG A 66 -12.54 -16.95 -10.56
N THR A 67 -11.53 -16.49 -11.29
CA THR A 67 -10.46 -15.66 -10.75
C THR A 67 -11.03 -14.44 -10.03
N ASP A 68 -10.50 -14.16 -8.84
CA ASP A 68 -10.89 -13.02 -8.02
C ASP A 68 -9.67 -12.42 -7.28
N VAL A 69 -9.91 -11.74 -6.16
CA VAL A 69 -8.86 -11.14 -5.33
C VAL A 69 -7.84 -12.17 -4.82
N THR A 70 -8.17 -13.46 -4.87
CA THR A 70 -7.29 -14.55 -4.45
C THR A 70 -6.02 -14.60 -5.28
N GLU A 71 -6.13 -14.60 -6.61
CA GLU A 71 -4.99 -14.61 -7.54
C GLU A 71 -4.16 -13.33 -7.45
N GLU A 72 -4.81 -12.18 -7.26
CA GLU A 72 -4.13 -10.91 -7.01
C GLU A 72 -3.29 -10.98 -5.72
N ASN A 73 -3.86 -11.49 -4.64
CA ASN A 73 -3.18 -11.66 -3.35
C ASN A 73 -2.01 -12.66 -3.42
N ILE A 74 -2.09 -13.69 -4.26
CA ILE A 74 -0.97 -14.65 -4.47
C ILE A 74 0.26 -13.90 -5.00
N GLN A 75 0.10 -13.02 -5.99
CA GLN A 75 1.21 -12.22 -6.51
C GLN A 75 1.84 -11.34 -5.44
N ALA A 76 1.02 -10.68 -4.61
CA ALA A 76 1.54 -9.86 -3.51
C ALA A 76 2.32 -10.70 -2.47
N ARG A 77 1.82 -11.89 -2.11
CA ARG A 77 2.50 -12.81 -1.17
C ARG A 77 3.81 -13.36 -1.71
N ILE A 78 3.88 -13.67 -3.01
CA ILE A 78 5.13 -14.09 -3.66
C ILE A 78 6.19 -13.00 -3.51
N ARG A 79 5.82 -11.73 -3.77
CA ARG A 79 6.72 -10.59 -3.59
C ARG A 79 7.18 -10.45 -2.14
N GLY A 80 6.28 -10.57 -1.18
CA GLY A 80 6.60 -10.59 0.24
C GLY A 80 7.63 -11.67 0.60
N ASN A 81 7.42 -12.90 0.14
CA ASN A 81 8.34 -14.02 0.38
C ASN A 81 9.72 -13.79 -0.25
N ILE A 82 9.80 -13.23 -1.45
CA ILE A 82 11.08 -12.90 -2.09
C ILE A 82 11.85 -11.86 -1.25
N LEU A 83 11.19 -10.78 -0.83
CA LEU A 83 11.82 -9.74 0.00
C LEU A 83 12.31 -10.31 1.33
N MET A 84 11.52 -11.16 1.98
CA MET A 84 11.92 -11.81 3.23
C MET A 84 13.07 -12.81 3.03
N ALA A 85 13.11 -13.53 1.91
CA ALA A 85 14.24 -14.41 1.58
C ALA A 85 15.54 -13.61 1.39
N LEU A 86 15.48 -12.47 0.69
CA LEU A 86 16.62 -11.56 0.53
C LEU A 86 17.06 -10.98 1.88
N SER A 87 16.11 -10.54 2.71
CA SER A 87 16.36 -10.07 4.08
C SER A 87 17.10 -11.10 4.92
N ASN A 88 16.61 -12.35 4.95
CA ASN A 88 17.25 -13.44 5.69
C ASN A 88 18.66 -13.75 5.18
N LYS A 89 18.88 -13.68 3.86
CA LYS A 89 20.17 -14.01 3.25
C LYS A 89 21.23 -12.94 3.47
N PHE A 90 20.84 -11.67 3.42
CA PHE A 90 21.75 -10.53 3.42
C PHE A 90 21.72 -9.70 4.70
N GLY A 91 20.82 -10.01 5.65
CA GLY A 91 20.62 -9.24 6.88
C GLY A 91 19.94 -7.89 6.67
N TRP A 92 19.25 -7.67 5.54
CA TRP A 92 18.64 -6.39 5.20
C TRP A 92 17.30 -6.15 5.91
N LEU A 93 16.98 -4.91 6.22
CA LEU A 93 15.65 -4.53 6.71
C LEU A 93 14.69 -4.26 5.53
N VAL A 94 13.60 -5.03 5.44
CA VAL A 94 12.54 -4.75 4.45
C VAL A 94 11.69 -3.57 4.91
N LEU A 95 11.65 -2.52 4.07
CA LEU A 95 10.78 -1.37 4.28
C LEU A 95 9.46 -1.57 3.52
N THR A 96 8.34 -1.62 4.25
CA THR A 96 7.01 -1.69 3.60
C THR A 96 6.56 -0.31 3.16
N THR A 97 5.73 -0.28 2.11
CA THR A 97 5.35 0.95 1.40
C THR A 97 3.86 1.27 1.48
N GLY A 98 3.10 0.58 2.33
CA GLY A 98 1.70 0.90 2.57
C GLY A 98 1.54 2.24 3.27
N ASN A 99 0.69 3.11 2.72
CA ASN A 99 0.43 4.44 3.29
C ASN A 99 -0.80 4.47 4.22
N LYS A 100 -1.03 5.58 4.91
CA LYS A 100 -2.12 5.68 5.91
C LYS A 100 -3.49 5.42 5.30
N SER A 101 -3.75 5.90 4.08
CA SER A 101 -5.04 5.76 3.41
C SER A 101 -5.32 4.29 3.10
N GLU A 102 -4.36 3.60 2.49
CA GLU A 102 -4.43 2.16 2.18
C GLU A 102 -4.62 1.32 3.45
N MET A 103 -3.81 1.57 4.49
CA MET A 103 -3.89 0.84 5.76
C MET A 103 -5.19 1.13 6.50
N SER A 104 -5.76 2.33 6.35
CA SER A 104 -7.02 2.69 7.00
C SER A 104 -8.16 1.82 6.50
N VAL A 105 -8.31 1.69 5.19
CA VAL A 105 -9.41 0.94 4.56
C VAL A 105 -9.08 -0.52 4.27
N GLY A 106 -7.88 -0.97 4.66
CA GLY A 106 -7.40 -2.34 4.47
C GLY A 106 -7.14 -2.70 3.01
N TYR A 107 -6.81 -1.71 2.18
CA TYR A 107 -6.34 -1.91 0.81
C TYR A 107 -4.89 -2.39 0.82
N ALA A 108 -4.73 -3.64 1.28
CA ALA A 108 -3.46 -4.26 1.60
C ALA A 108 -3.61 -5.78 1.64
N THR A 109 -2.54 -6.49 1.29
CA THR A 109 -2.45 -7.94 1.34
C THR A 109 -1.65 -8.36 2.56
N LEU A 110 -2.30 -9.09 3.48
CA LEU A 110 -1.59 -9.74 4.57
C LEU A 110 -0.53 -10.70 4.01
N TYR A 111 0.68 -10.56 4.55
CA TYR A 111 1.88 -11.30 4.14
C TYR A 111 2.33 -11.00 2.69
N GLY A 112 1.73 -10.01 2.03
CA GLY A 112 2.16 -9.47 0.76
C GLY A 112 2.89 -8.14 0.94
N ASP A 113 2.28 -7.04 0.50
CA ASP A 113 2.81 -5.67 0.68
C ASP A 113 3.01 -5.27 2.15
N MET A 114 2.36 -5.96 3.08
CA MET A 114 2.55 -5.78 4.52
C MET A 114 3.76 -6.53 5.10
N ALA A 115 4.41 -7.40 4.32
CA ALA A 115 5.55 -8.19 4.77
C ALA A 115 6.83 -7.33 4.83
N GLY A 116 7.24 -6.94 6.03
CA GLY A 116 8.51 -6.27 6.26
C GLY A 116 8.72 -5.89 7.72
N GLY A 117 9.87 -5.29 8.01
CA GLY A 117 10.27 -4.95 9.38
C GLY A 117 9.90 -3.53 9.80
N PHE A 118 9.73 -2.60 8.86
CA PHE A 118 9.41 -1.20 9.17
C PHE A 118 8.59 -0.53 8.07
N ALA A 119 7.52 0.17 8.45
CA ALA A 119 6.60 0.85 7.53
C ALA A 119 6.82 2.36 7.55
N VAL A 120 7.67 2.85 6.64
CA VAL A 120 8.16 4.24 6.64
C VAL A 120 7.03 5.26 6.50
N ILE A 121 6.06 4.98 5.64
CA ILE A 121 4.97 5.91 5.31
C ILE A 121 3.60 5.49 5.86
N LYS A 122 3.57 4.61 6.87
CA LYS A 122 2.34 4.05 7.44
C LYS A 122 1.37 5.10 7.97
N ASP A 123 1.86 6.23 8.45
CA ASP A 123 1.04 7.33 8.99
C ASP A 123 1.00 8.55 8.07
N VAL A 124 1.33 8.38 6.78
CA VAL A 124 1.26 9.44 5.76
C VAL A 124 0.03 9.20 4.86
N PRO A 125 -0.97 10.10 4.83
CA PRO A 125 -2.09 10.01 3.87
C PRO A 125 -1.62 10.05 2.41
N LYS A 126 -2.32 9.40 1.48
CA LYS A 126 -1.93 9.33 0.07
C LYS A 126 -1.77 10.71 -0.56
N THR A 127 -2.70 11.63 -0.30
CA THR A 127 -2.62 13.03 -0.73
C THR A 127 -1.33 13.71 -0.23
N MET A 128 -0.90 13.40 0.99
CA MET A 128 0.38 13.87 1.53
C MET A 128 1.58 13.18 0.89
N VAL A 129 1.51 11.89 0.52
CA VAL A 129 2.56 11.21 -0.25
C VAL A 129 2.84 11.95 -1.55
N TYR A 130 1.81 12.35 -2.30
CA TYR A 130 1.99 13.17 -3.51
C TYR A 130 2.65 14.51 -3.22
N ARG A 131 2.18 15.23 -2.17
CA ARG A 131 2.78 16.52 -1.76
C ARG A 131 4.25 16.38 -1.37
N LEU A 132 4.60 15.36 -0.60
CA LEU A 132 5.97 15.08 -0.18
C LEU A 132 6.86 14.67 -1.36
N SER A 133 6.32 13.94 -2.34
CA SER A 133 7.05 13.57 -3.55
C SER A 133 7.37 14.81 -4.40
N ARG A 134 6.41 15.73 -4.57
CA ARG A 134 6.63 17.03 -5.22
C ARG A 134 7.64 17.87 -4.46
N TYR A 135 7.52 17.94 -3.13
CA TYR A 135 8.48 18.64 -2.27
C TYR A 135 9.89 18.06 -2.41
N LYS A 136 10.05 16.73 -2.43
CA LYS A 136 11.35 16.09 -2.64
C LYS A 136 11.99 16.53 -3.96
N ASN A 137 11.20 16.61 -5.03
CA ASN A 137 11.68 17.06 -6.33
C ASN A 137 12.10 18.54 -6.39
N THR A 138 11.62 19.41 -5.49
CA THR A 138 12.12 20.80 -5.42
C THR A 138 13.54 20.89 -4.84
N GLN A 139 13.94 19.87 -4.06
CA GLN A 139 15.28 19.79 -3.49
C GLN A 139 16.25 19.09 -4.44
N ASN A 140 15.79 18.00 -5.06
CA ASN A 140 16.53 17.27 -6.08
C ASN A 140 15.52 16.46 -6.91
N GLU A 141 15.51 16.64 -8.23
CA GLU A 141 14.54 16.02 -9.13
C GLU A 141 14.82 14.51 -9.32
N VAL A 142 14.50 13.73 -8.29
CA VAL A 142 14.80 12.30 -8.24
C VAL A 142 13.61 11.40 -8.60
N ILE A 143 12.38 11.83 -8.32
CA ILE A 143 11.16 11.06 -8.60
C ILE A 143 10.62 11.47 -9.97
N PRO A 144 10.53 10.57 -10.96
CA PRO A 144 9.94 10.89 -12.26
C PRO A 144 8.53 11.47 -12.13
N GLU A 145 8.25 12.60 -12.79
CA GLU A 145 6.93 13.26 -12.72
C GLU A 145 5.79 12.33 -13.18
N ARG A 146 6.07 11.38 -14.08
CA ARG A 146 5.10 10.34 -14.51
C ARG A 146 4.62 9.50 -13.33
N ILE A 147 5.49 9.13 -12.38
CA ILE A 147 5.10 8.39 -11.16
C ILE A 147 4.13 9.19 -10.29
N ILE A 148 4.29 10.52 -10.24
CA ILE A 148 3.46 11.41 -9.43
C ILE A 148 2.09 11.65 -10.09
N LYS A 149 2.04 11.71 -11.42
CA LYS A 149 0.83 12.01 -12.19
C LYS A 149 -0.02 10.79 -12.54
N LYS A 150 0.60 9.62 -12.72
CA LYS A 150 -0.12 8.42 -13.14
C LYS A 150 -1.12 7.97 -12.06
N GLU A 151 -2.20 7.36 -12.50
CA GLU A 151 -3.17 6.78 -11.59
C GLU A 151 -2.52 5.63 -10.79
N PRO A 152 -2.78 5.55 -9.47
CA PRO A 152 -2.19 4.52 -8.63
C PRO A 152 -2.81 3.15 -8.93
N THR A 153 -1.94 2.14 -8.95
CA THR A 153 -2.29 0.75 -9.24
C THR A 153 -1.27 -0.20 -8.62
N ALA A 154 -1.71 -1.40 -8.24
CA ALA A 154 -0.85 -2.49 -7.82
C ALA A 154 -0.45 -3.44 -8.97
N GLU A 155 -1.01 -3.25 -10.18
CA GLU A 155 -0.78 -4.06 -11.38
C GLU A 155 -0.91 -5.58 -11.10
N LEU A 156 -1.94 -5.99 -10.36
CA LEU A 156 -2.20 -7.39 -10.01
C LEU A 156 -3.18 -8.08 -10.98
N ARG A 157 -3.87 -7.31 -11.82
CA ARG A 157 -4.74 -7.79 -12.91
C ARG A 157 -4.74 -6.78 -14.06
N PRO A 158 -5.19 -7.15 -15.27
CA PRO A 158 -5.21 -6.24 -16.43
C PRO A 158 -6.01 -4.96 -16.14
N GLY A 159 -5.40 -3.80 -16.38
CA GLY A 159 -6.06 -2.50 -16.27
C GLY A 159 -6.49 -2.10 -14.85
N GLN A 160 -5.96 -2.76 -13.82
CA GLN A 160 -6.30 -2.46 -12.42
C GLN A 160 -6.02 -1.00 -12.06
N LYS A 161 -6.94 -0.38 -11.31
CA LYS A 161 -6.74 0.93 -10.68
C LYS A 161 -7.22 0.89 -9.23
N ASP A 162 -6.62 1.67 -8.35
CA ASP A 162 -7.10 1.80 -6.96
C ASP A 162 -8.57 2.27 -6.92
N SER A 163 -8.95 3.14 -7.87
CA SER A 163 -10.32 3.67 -8.02
C SER A 163 -11.38 2.61 -8.31
N ASP A 164 -10.98 1.40 -8.72
CA ASP A 164 -11.91 0.26 -8.87
C ASP A 164 -12.50 -0.14 -7.51
N SER A 165 -11.75 0.08 -6.43
CA SER A 165 -12.06 -0.39 -5.08
C SER A 165 -12.23 0.72 -4.05
N LEU A 166 -11.68 1.90 -4.31
CA LEU A 166 -11.63 3.03 -3.37
C LEU A 166 -12.28 4.28 -3.99
N PRO A 167 -12.90 5.15 -3.17
CA PRO A 167 -13.14 6.52 -3.57
C PRO A 167 -11.82 7.22 -3.93
N ALA A 168 -11.89 8.28 -4.74
CA ALA A 168 -10.72 9.10 -5.04
C ALA A 168 -10.04 9.59 -3.75
N TYR A 169 -8.71 9.59 -3.71
CA TYR A 169 -7.95 9.92 -2.49
C TYR A 169 -8.26 11.33 -1.93
N GLU A 170 -8.58 12.30 -2.79
CA GLU A 170 -9.03 13.65 -2.41
C GLU A 170 -10.37 13.65 -1.63
N ILE A 171 -11.17 12.60 -1.78
CA ILE A 171 -12.42 12.38 -1.02
C ILE A 171 -12.16 11.45 0.17
N LEU A 172 -11.38 10.39 -0.04
CA LEU A 172 -11.09 9.38 0.96
C LEU A 172 -10.32 9.96 2.14
N ASP A 173 -9.22 10.69 1.89
CA ASP A 173 -8.32 11.15 2.95
C ASP A 173 -9.01 12.11 3.95
N PRO A 174 -9.82 13.11 3.51
CA PRO A 174 -10.57 13.94 4.44
C PRO A 174 -11.59 13.16 5.29
N ILE A 175 -12.28 12.16 4.71
CA ILE A 175 -13.19 11.29 5.47
C ILE A 175 -12.41 10.48 6.52
N LEU A 176 -11.26 9.93 6.14
CA LEU A 176 -10.40 9.19 7.04
C LEU A 176 -9.87 10.05 8.17
N GLN A 177 -9.41 11.28 7.89
CA GLN A 177 -8.98 12.23 8.90
C GLN A 177 -10.12 12.52 9.89
N ALA A 178 -11.31 12.87 9.38
CA ALA A 178 -12.47 13.16 10.21
C ALA A 178 -12.87 11.97 11.10
N TYR A 179 -12.91 10.76 10.54
CA TYR A 179 -13.35 9.57 11.27
C TYR A 179 -12.29 9.04 12.25
N ILE A 180 -11.02 9.03 11.85
CA ILE A 180 -9.94 8.40 12.62
C ILE A 180 -9.29 9.41 13.55
N GLU A 181 -8.91 10.57 13.05
CA GLU A 181 -8.11 11.53 13.80
C GLU A 181 -8.98 12.42 14.68
N GLU A 182 -10.14 12.86 14.15
CA GLU A 182 -11.05 13.81 14.81
C GLU A 182 -12.23 13.15 15.54
N ASP A 183 -12.36 11.81 15.48
CA ASP A 183 -13.46 11.02 16.08
C ASP A 183 -14.88 11.52 15.70
N LYS A 184 -15.04 12.10 14.52
CA LYS A 184 -16.36 12.57 14.04
C LYS A 184 -17.29 11.40 13.77
N SER A 185 -18.57 11.57 14.11
CA SER A 185 -19.59 10.57 13.83
C SER A 185 -19.93 10.51 12.34
N PHE A 186 -20.62 9.45 11.90
CA PHE A 186 -21.16 9.35 10.54
C PHE A 186 -21.99 10.60 10.15
N ALA A 187 -22.83 11.09 11.06
CA ALA A 187 -23.67 12.26 10.82
C ALA A 187 -22.84 13.54 10.67
N ASP A 188 -21.80 13.73 11.50
CA ASP A 188 -20.91 14.89 11.42
C ASP A 188 -20.14 14.91 10.10
N ILE A 189 -19.63 13.76 9.67
CA ILE A 189 -18.88 13.65 8.41
C ILE A 189 -19.82 13.89 7.23
N ALA A 190 -21.04 13.36 7.25
CA ALA A 190 -22.04 13.66 6.23
C ALA A 190 -22.40 15.15 6.18
N ALA A 191 -22.45 15.83 7.34
CA ALA A 191 -22.70 17.27 7.43
C ALA A 191 -21.54 18.13 6.86
N MET A 192 -20.35 17.56 6.66
CA MET A 192 -19.24 18.23 5.94
C MET A 192 -19.46 18.30 4.42
N GLY A 193 -20.55 17.71 3.90
CA GLY A 193 -20.92 17.77 2.49
C GLY A 193 -20.51 16.55 1.66
N PHE A 194 -19.99 15.49 2.30
CA PHE A 194 -19.68 14.23 1.61
C PHE A 194 -20.95 13.40 1.35
N ASP A 195 -20.92 12.63 0.26
CA ASP A 195 -21.99 11.68 -0.04
C ASP A 195 -22.11 10.62 1.07
N LYS A 196 -23.34 10.45 1.59
CA LYS A 196 -23.61 9.55 2.72
C LYS A 196 -23.26 8.09 2.43
N ALA A 197 -23.45 7.62 1.19
CA ALA A 197 -23.12 6.25 0.83
C ALA A 197 -21.60 6.05 0.78
N VAL A 198 -20.85 7.06 0.30
CA VAL A 198 -19.39 7.06 0.33
C VAL A 198 -18.86 7.06 1.77
N VAL A 199 -19.35 7.96 2.64
CA VAL A 199 -18.93 8.01 4.05
C VAL A 199 -19.18 6.67 4.74
N LYS A 200 -20.38 6.10 4.57
CA LYS A 200 -20.74 4.81 5.15
C LYS A 200 -19.80 3.70 4.67
N ARG A 201 -19.54 3.63 3.37
CA ARG A 201 -18.62 2.64 2.79
C ARG A 201 -17.21 2.76 3.37
N VAL A 202 -16.68 3.98 3.49
CA VAL A 202 -15.33 4.20 4.05
C VAL A 202 -15.26 3.77 5.51
N ILE A 203 -16.23 4.16 6.33
CA ILE A 203 -16.32 3.74 7.75
C ILE A 203 -16.37 2.21 7.87
N ASP A 204 -17.23 1.55 7.08
CA ASP A 204 -17.33 0.09 7.06
C ASP A 204 -16.00 -0.58 6.67
N MET A 205 -15.27 -0.02 5.70
CA MET A 205 -13.95 -0.52 5.30
C MET A 205 -12.92 -0.34 6.42
N VAL A 206 -12.94 0.80 7.11
CA VAL A 206 -12.05 1.05 8.26
C VAL A 206 -12.28 0.02 9.35
N ASP A 207 -13.53 -0.20 9.75
CA ASP A 207 -13.83 -1.06 10.89
C ASP A 207 -13.55 -2.53 10.60
N LYS A 208 -13.82 -3.01 9.37
CA LYS A 208 -13.50 -4.39 8.95
C LYS A 208 -12.01 -4.68 8.84
N SER A 209 -11.17 -3.65 8.74
CA SER A 209 -9.74 -3.79 8.45
C SER A 209 -8.84 -3.87 9.69
N GLU A 210 -9.43 -3.92 10.89
CA GLU A 210 -8.68 -3.94 12.16
C GLU A 210 -7.72 -5.12 12.26
N TYR A 211 -8.14 -6.31 11.81
CA TYR A 211 -7.30 -7.53 11.86
C TYR A 211 -6.02 -7.42 11.01
N LYS A 212 -6.07 -6.68 9.88
CA LYS A 212 -4.89 -6.41 9.06
C LYS A 212 -3.95 -5.43 9.76
N ARG A 213 -4.49 -4.33 10.28
CA ARG A 213 -3.70 -3.27 10.95
C ARG A 213 -2.93 -3.77 12.16
N ARG A 214 -3.50 -4.70 12.93
CA ARG A 214 -2.81 -5.31 14.08
C ARG A 214 -1.57 -6.13 13.73
N GLN A 215 -1.44 -6.57 12.48
CA GLN A 215 -0.30 -7.32 11.98
C GLN A 215 0.66 -6.46 11.15
N SER A 216 0.37 -5.15 11.01
CA SER A 216 1.25 -4.25 10.28
C SER A 216 2.55 -4.01 11.06
N PRO A 217 3.71 -3.88 10.38
CA PRO A 217 4.95 -3.56 11.05
C PRO A 217 4.88 -2.20 11.78
N PRO A 218 5.82 -1.95 12.73
CA PRO A 218 5.98 -0.63 13.34
C PRO A 218 6.30 0.41 12.26
N GLY A 219 5.97 1.66 12.52
CA GLY A 219 6.20 2.77 11.61
C GLY A 219 6.23 4.10 12.35
N ILE A 220 6.49 5.17 11.61
CA ILE A 220 6.60 6.53 12.15
C ILE A 220 5.19 7.12 12.29
N LYS A 221 4.91 7.74 13.44
CA LYS A 221 3.69 8.53 13.67
C LYS A 221 3.99 10.00 13.35
N ILE A 222 3.18 10.61 12.48
CA ILE A 222 3.28 12.04 12.14
C ILE A 222 1.96 12.80 12.33
N THR A 223 0.87 12.08 12.59
CA THR A 223 -0.47 12.65 12.83
C THR A 223 -0.85 12.60 14.31
N PRO A 224 -1.88 13.33 14.77
CA PRO A 224 -2.34 13.27 16.16
C PRO A 224 -2.77 11.86 16.60
N LYS A 225 -3.38 11.07 15.70
CA LYS A 225 -3.85 9.72 15.97
C LYS A 225 -3.40 8.71 14.91
N ALA A 226 -2.49 7.82 15.32
CA ALA A 226 -2.03 6.70 14.52
C ALA A 226 -2.73 5.38 14.91
N PHE A 227 -2.76 4.43 13.97
CA PHE A 227 -3.24 3.08 14.26
C PHE A 227 -2.28 2.32 15.19
N GLY A 228 -2.84 1.65 16.19
CA GLY A 228 -2.08 0.89 17.18
C GLY A 228 -2.28 1.45 18.58
N LYS A 229 -1.28 2.15 19.13
CA LYS A 229 -1.34 2.62 20.51
C LYS A 229 -2.44 3.66 20.75
N ASP A 230 -2.68 4.55 19.79
CA ASP A 230 -3.61 5.69 19.94
C ASP A 230 -5.06 5.34 19.57
N ARG A 231 -5.28 4.45 18.59
CA ARG A 231 -6.61 3.92 18.23
C ARG A 231 -6.65 2.41 18.39
N ARG A 232 -7.44 1.92 19.35
CA ARG A 232 -7.59 0.50 19.69
C ARG A 232 -9.03 0.06 19.54
N MET A 233 -9.34 -0.65 18.46
CA MET A 233 -10.67 -1.22 18.23
C MET A 233 -10.63 -2.74 18.38
N PRO A 234 -11.73 -3.39 18.80
CA PRO A 234 -11.81 -4.84 18.79
C PRO A 234 -11.78 -5.37 17.35
N ILE A 235 -11.13 -6.51 17.13
CA ILE A 235 -11.19 -7.22 15.84
C ILE A 235 -12.60 -7.78 15.64
N THR A 236 -13.12 -8.50 16.64
CA THR A 236 -14.49 -8.99 16.66
C THR A 236 -15.41 -7.83 17.03
N ASN A 237 -15.98 -7.18 16.03
CA ASN A 237 -16.83 -6.02 16.21
C ASN A 237 -18.12 -6.15 15.40
N TRP A 238 -19.26 -6.14 16.08
CA TRP A 238 -20.60 -6.10 15.46
C TRP A 238 -21.25 -4.72 15.53
N TYR A 239 -20.60 -3.74 16.16
CA TYR A 239 -21.07 -2.36 16.18
C TYR A 239 -21.12 -1.79 14.77
N LYS A 240 -22.19 -1.03 14.48
CA LYS A 240 -22.40 -0.34 13.20
C LYS A 240 -22.40 1.15 13.47
N ALA A 241 -21.27 1.81 13.20
CA ALA A 241 -21.08 3.24 13.42
C ALA A 241 -21.96 4.16 12.53
N THR A 242 -22.64 3.58 11.55
CA THR A 242 -23.49 4.29 10.58
C THR A 242 -24.99 4.04 10.78
N ASN A 243 -25.36 3.26 11.80
CA ASN A 243 -26.76 2.99 12.15
C ASN A 243 -27.25 3.96 13.22
#